data_AF-A0A1M4DXM6-F1
#
_entry.id   AF-A0A1M4DXM6-F1
#
_cell.length_a   1.000
_cell.length_b   1.000
_cell.length_c   1.000
_cell.angle_alpha   90.00
_cell.angle_beta   90.00
_cell.angle_gamma   90.00
#
_symmetry.space_group_name_H-M   'P 1'
#
loop_
_entity.id
_entity.type
_entity.pdbx_description
1 polymer ?
#
loop_
_entity_poly.entity_id
_entity_poly.type
_entity_poly.pdbx_seq_one_letter_code
_entity_poly.pdbx_strand_id
1 'polypeptide(L)' 'MVIDMSAVDFCDSTGMNVLLSALKRMKEQGGTLEVAAPRPAVRKILQVTGLDSVFTVHDEVPQEFLIAEGS' A
#
# COMPACT_ATOMS: atom_id res chain seq x y z
N MET A 1 -5.05 4.12 -7.28
CA MET A 1 -3.60 4.41 -7.12
C MET A 1 -2.98 3.26 -6.36
N VAL A 2 -1.78 2.82 -6.75
CA VAL A 2 -1.04 1.75 -6.05
C VAL A 2 0.23 2.33 -5.45
N ILE A 3 0.51 2.01 -4.19
CA ILE A 3 1.77 2.36 -3.52
C ILE A 3 2.66 1.13 -3.48
N ASP A 4 3.84 1.23 -4.10
CA ASP A 4 4.89 0.22 -4.00
C ASP A 4 5.59 0.33 -2.63
N MET A 5 5.52 -0.76 -1.86
CA MET A 5 6.13 -0.90 -0.53
C MET A 5 7.36 -1.83 -0.55
N SER A 6 7.85 -2.24 -1.73
CA SER A 6 8.98 -3.18 -1.88
C SER A 6 10.26 -2.70 -1.18
N ALA A 7 10.47 -1.38 -1.14
CA ALA A 7 11.60 -0.73 -0.50
C ALA A 7 11.33 -0.26 0.95
N VAL A 8 10.16 -0.55 1.52
CA VAL A 8 9.78 -0.09 2.86
C VAL A 8 10.06 -1.18 3.89
N ASP A 9 11.18 -1.07 4.60
CA ASP A 9 11.59 -2.04 5.62
C ASP A 9 10.75 -2.01 6.91
N PHE A 10 10.21 -0.84 7.25
CA PHE A 10 9.48 -0.63 8.49
C PHE A 10 8.42 0.46 8.31
N CYS A 11 7.29 0.31 9.02
CA CYS A 11 6.26 1.33 9.05
C CYS A 11 5.58 1.33 10.42
N ASP A 12 5.57 2.47 11.10
CA ASP A 12 4.99 2.63 12.44
C ASP A 12 3.55 3.18 12.39
N SER A 13 3.02 3.55 13.55
CA SER A 13 1.68 4.15 13.66
C SER A 13 1.55 5.47 12.89
N THR A 14 2.63 6.24 12.73
CA THR A 14 2.63 7.48 11.95
C THR A 14 2.48 7.16 10.47
N GLY A 15 3.28 6.24 9.94
CA GLY A 15 3.18 5.80 8.55
C GLY A 15 1.81 5.18 8.22
N MET A 16 1.25 4.38 9.12
CA MET A 16 -0.11 3.84 8.98
C MET A 16 -1.17 4.94 8.92
N ASN A 17 -1.07 5.97 9.77
CA ASN A 17 -1.99 7.11 9.73
C ASN A 17 -1.90 7.92 8.43
N VAL A 18 -0.70 8.04 7.86
CA VAL A 18 -0.51 8.67 6.55
C VAL A 18 -1.23 7.89 5.46
N LEU A 19 -1.11 6.56 5.45
CA LEU A 19 -1.80 5.70 4.47
C LEU A 19 -3.32 5.80 4.60
N LEU A 20 -3.85 5.78 5.82
CA LEU A 20 -5.28 5.96 6.08
C LEU A 20 -5.78 7.33 5.59
N SER A 21 -5.01 8.39 5.86
CA SER A 21 -5.34 9.74 5.41
C SER A 21 -5.34 9.85 3.89
N ALA A 22 -4.39 9.19 3.22
CA ALA A 22 -4.32 9.12 1.77
C ALA A 22 -5.51 8.34 1.18
N LEU A 23 -5.89 7.20 1.78
CA LEU A 23 -7.06 6.42 1.36
C LEU A 23 -8.34 7.25 1.49
N LYS A 24 -8.52 7.97 2.60
CA LYS A 24 -9.68 8.82 2.81
C LYS A 24 -9.80 9.88 1.71
N ARG A 25 -8.71 10.59 1.40
CA ARG A 25 -8.66 11.60 0.33
C ARG A 25 -8.96 11.01 -1.04
N MET A 26 -8.44 9.82 -1.34
CA MET A 26 -8.72 9.13 -2.60
C MET A 26 -10.20 8.75 -2.70
N LYS A 27 -10.80 8.23 -1.62
CA LYS A 27 -12.23 7.90 -1.58
C LYS A 27 -13.12 9.14 -1.76
N GLU A 28 -12.76 10.27 -1.16
CA GLU A 28 -13.46 11.55 -1.35
C GLU A 28 -13.46 12.02 -2.82
N GLN A 29 -12.47 11.59 -3.61
CA GLN A 29 -12.37 11.86 -5.04
C GLN A 29 -12.96 10.73 -5.91
N GLY A 30 -13.62 9.74 -5.32
CA GLY A 30 -14.18 8.58 -6.03
C GLY A 30 -13.15 7.54 -6.46
N GLY A 31 -11.92 7.62 -5.96
CA GLY A 31 -10.84 6.69 -6.26
C GLY A 31 -10.54 5.69 -5.14
N THR A 32 -9.62 4.77 -5.43
CA THR A 32 -9.10 3.78 -4.47
C THR A 32 -7.60 3.94 -4.26
N LEU A 33 -7.13 3.49 -3.09
CA LEU A 33 -5.73 3.37 -2.76
C LEU A 33 -5.42 1.93 -2.38
N GLU A 34 -4.42 1.36 -3.03
CA GLU A 34 -4.00 -0.03 -2.87
C GLU A 34 -2.51 -0.08 -2.54
N VAL A 35 -2.09 -1.16 -1.91
CA VAL A 35 -0.71 -1.35 -1.45
C VAL A 35 -0.13 -2.57 -2.15
N ALA A 36 1.09 -2.46 -2.66
CA ALA A 36 1.75 -3.56 -3.35
C ALA A 36 3.12 -3.87 -2.73
N ALA A 37 3.51 -5.14 -2.81
CA ALA A 37 4.80 -5.66 -2.36
C ALA A 37 5.22 -5.23 -0.93
N PRO A 38 4.34 -5.24 0.09
CA PRO A 38 4.78 -4.93 1.44
C PRO A 38 5.75 -6.01 1.95
N ARG A 39 6.90 -5.58 2.46
CA ARG A 39 7.84 -6.49 3.13
C ARG A 39 7.16 -7.17 4.33
N PRO A 40 7.63 -8.37 4.75
CA PRO A 40 6.94 -9.16 5.78
C PRO A 40 6.65 -8.41 7.09
N ALA A 41 7.55 -7.53 7.53
CA ALA A 41 7.35 -6.71 8.72
C ALA A 41 6.17 -5.74 8.56
N VAL A 42 6.09 -5.03 7.44
CA VAL A 42 5.00 -4.10 7.14
C VAL A 42 3.67 -4.84 6.95
N ARG A 43 3.68 -5.98 6.24
CA ARG A 43 2.49 -6.83 6.07
C ARG A 43 1.94 -7.30 7.43
N LYS A 44 2.82 -7.72 8.34
CA LYS A 44 2.41 -8.13 9.69
C LYS A 44 1.78 -6.98 10.47
N ILE A 45 2.30 -5.76 10.33
CA ILE A 45 1.70 -4.58 10.98
C ILE A 45 0.32 -4.30 10.41
N LEU A 46 0.13 -4.36 9.09
CA LEU A 46 -1.18 -4.22 8.45
C LEU A 46 -2.18 -5.26 8.99
N GLN A 47 -1.78 -6.51 9.12
CA GLN A 47 -2.62 -7.59 9.65
C GLN A 47 -2.97 -7.40 11.13
N VAL A 48 -1.98 -7.09 11.97
CA VAL A 48 -2.19 -6.89 13.42
C VAL A 48 -3.08 -5.68 13.69
N THR A 49 -3.02 -4.67 12.85
CA THR A 49 -3.86 -3.46 12.94
C THR A 49 -5.21 -3.61 12.23
N GLY A 50 -5.45 -4.71 11.50
CA GLY A 50 -6.65 -4.94 10.70
C GLY A 50 -6.75 -4.07 9.44
N LEU A 51 -5.67 -3.38 9.08
CA LEU A 51 -5.61 -2.53 7.89
C LEU A 51 -5.51 -3.33 6.59
N ASP A 52 -5.09 -4.59 6.65
CA ASP A 52 -5.15 -5.52 5.52
C ASP A 52 -6.58 -5.77 5.00
N SER A 53 -7.60 -5.56 5.83
CA SER A 53 -9.01 -5.59 5.42
C SER A 53 -9.52 -4.24 4.89
N VAL A 54 -8.77 -3.16 5.10
CA VAL A 54 -9.11 -1.80 4.68
C VAL A 54 -8.51 -1.47 3.31
N PHE A 55 -7.31 -1.98 3.03
CA PHE A 55 -6.60 -1.84 1.77
C PHE A 55 -6.69 -3.12 0.94
N THR A 56 -6.76 -3.00 -0.39
CA THR A 56 -6.34 -4.10 -1.26
C THR A 56 -4.82 -4.21 -1.16
N VAL A 57 -4.33 -5.38 -0.77
CA VAL A 57 -2.89 -5.65 -0.62
C VAL A 57 -2.45 -6.69 -1.64
N HIS A 58 -1.53 -6.29 -2.51
CA HIS A 58 -0.92 -7.16 -3.52
C HIS A 58 0.42 -7.68 -3.02
N ASP A 59 0.70 -8.96 -3.26
CA ASP A 59 1.98 -9.59 -2.89
C ASP A 59 3.17 -9.03 -3.69
N GLU A 60 2.91 -8.53 -4.91
CA GLU A 60 3.88 -7.95 -5.84
C GLU A 60 3.32 -6.66 -6.45
N VAL A 61 4.18 -5.84 -7.07
CA VAL A 61 3.72 -4.68 -7.85
C VAL A 61 3.02 -5.20 -9.11
N PRO A 62 1.73 -4.89 -9.33
CA PRO A 62 1.03 -5.38 -10.51
C PRO A 62 1.72 -4.89 -11.79
N GLN A 63 1.87 -5.77 -12.77
CA GLN A 63 2.66 -5.50 -13.98
C GLN A 63 2.18 -4.28 -14.78
N GLU A 64 0.89 -3.99 -14.73
CA GLU A 64 0.25 -2.83 -15.35
C GLU A 64 0.71 -1.47 -14.79
N PHE A 65 1.34 -1.46 -13.60
CA PHE A 65 1.91 -0.26 -12.98
C PHE A 65 3.44 -0.22 -13.09
N LEU A 66 4.08 -1.31 -13.51
CA LEU A 66 5.49 -1.28 -13.85
C LEU A 66 5.63 -0.51 -15.15
N ILE A 67 6.35 0.62 -15.10
CA ILE A 67 6.80 1.26 -16.32
C ILE A 67 7.72 0.24 -16.99
N ALA A 68 7.35 -0.25 -18.17
CA ALA A 68 8.25 -1.07 -18.96
C ALA A 68 9.47 -0.20 -19.29
N GLU A 69 10.53 -0.33 -18.50
CA GLU A 69 11.84 0.19 -18.84
C GLU A 69 12.20 -0.49 -20.17
N GLY A 70 12.06 0.28 -21.26
CA GLY A 70 12.20 -0.23 -22.60
C GLY A 70 13.64 -0.65 -22.89
N SER A 71 13.75 -1.85 -23.51
CA SER A 71 14.81 -2.32 -24.42
C SER A 71 16.25 -2.41 -23.90
#